data_AF-A0A2I0I2J9-F1
#
_entry.id   AF-A0A2I0I2J9-F1
#
_cell.length_a   1.000
_cell.length_b   1.000
_cell.length_c   1.000
_cell.angle_alpha   90.00
_cell.angle_beta   90.00
_cell.angle_gamma   90.00
#
_symmetry.space_group_name_H-M   'P 1'
#
loop_
_entity.id
_entity.type
_entity.pdbx_description
1 polymer ?
#
loop_
_entity_poly.entity_id
_entity_poly.type
_entity_poly.pdbx_seq_one_letter_code
_entity_poly.pdbx_strand_id
1 'polypeptide(L)'
;MPFVEQEKYQISQACRLHPENDMFRDQEEHKIHVDINEWRCGYCKKSFRVEKFLDKHFDSRHYNLLNVSSSKCLADLCGALHCDFIINSKSTKTKCNPAAAARNRHLCESLADRCFPVSQGLSASRLHEFFLRQFCDAHTCNGKKKPFAKGGKKHTSIFYLAISILTLMLLPLFYIIIYLSQRDMRGKQELKRIKKSG
;
A
#
# COMPACT_ATOMS: atom_id res chain seq x y z
N MET A 1 -6.17 -11.25 1.94
CA MET A 1 -4.90 -11.02 2.67
C MET A 1 -3.81 -11.83 1.98
N PRO A 2 -2.82 -11.20 1.30
CA PRO A 2 -1.91 -11.90 0.38
C PRO A 2 -1.16 -13.10 0.99
N PHE A 3 -0.71 -12.98 2.24
CA PHE A 3 0.00 -14.08 2.93
C PHE A 3 -0.91 -15.25 3.30
N VAL A 4 -2.18 -14.97 3.65
CA VAL A 4 -3.18 -16.01 3.94
C VAL A 4 -3.55 -16.76 2.65
N GLU A 5 -3.71 -16.03 1.55
CA GLU A 5 -3.96 -16.59 0.22
C GLU A 5 -2.78 -17.44 -0.28
N GLN A 6 -1.54 -16.99 -0.04
CA GLN A 6 -0.33 -17.72 -0.40
C GLN A 6 -0.23 -19.08 0.33
N GLU A 7 -0.57 -19.12 1.61
CA GLU A 7 -0.59 -20.35 2.41
C GLU A 7 -1.88 -21.19 2.19
N LYS A 8 -2.79 -20.75 1.30
CA LYS A 8 -4.10 -21.36 1.03
C LYS A 8 -4.89 -21.65 2.31
N TYR A 9 -4.71 -20.82 3.33
CA TYR A 9 -5.31 -21.03 4.63
C TYR A 9 -6.73 -20.46 4.68
N GLN A 10 -7.67 -21.26 5.16
CA GLN A 10 -9.05 -20.84 5.38
C GLN A 10 -9.17 -20.30 6.80
N ILE A 11 -9.45 -19.00 6.91
CA ILE A 11 -9.71 -18.38 8.20
C ILE A 11 -11.00 -18.97 8.77
N SER A 12 -11.02 -19.29 10.07
CA SER A 12 -12.23 -19.78 10.74
C SER A 12 -13.30 -18.68 10.82
N GLN A 13 -14.59 -19.02 10.70
CA GLN A 13 -15.69 -18.07 10.93
C GLN A 13 -15.71 -17.52 12.37
N ALA A 14 -15.06 -18.18 13.33
CA ALA A 14 -14.91 -17.66 14.69
C ALA A 14 -13.90 -16.50 14.79
N CYS A 15 -13.06 -16.29 13.77
CA CYS A 15 -12.08 -15.23 13.73
C CYS A 15 -12.73 -13.88 13.35
N ARG A 16 -12.40 -12.82 14.09
CA ARG A 16 -12.90 -11.47 13.78
C ARG A 16 -12.41 -10.91 12.44
N LEU A 17 -11.29 -11.40 11.92
CA LEU A 17 -10.74 -11.03 10.61
C LEU A 17 -11.35 -11.83 9.45
N HIS A 18 -12.31 -12.72 9.72
CA HIS A 18 -13.00 -13.44 8.65
C HIS A 18 -13.75 -12.44 7.76
N PRO A 19 -13.66 -12.52 6.42
CA PRO A 19 -14.32 -11.60 5.50
C PRO A 19 -15.82 -11.39 5.78
N GLU A 20 -16.55 -12.48 6.05
CA GLU A 20 -18.00 -12.45 6.35
C GLU A 20 -18.36 -11.78 7.68
N ASN A 21 -17.39 -11.61 8.57
CA ASN A 21 -17.63 -10.96 9.86
C ASN A 21 -17.43 -9.45 9.78
N ASP A 22 -16.95 -8.90 8.67
CA ASP A 22 -16.77 -7.46 8.51
C ASP A 22 -18.12 -6.78 8.21
N MET A 23 -18.54 -5.92 9.15
CA MET A 23 -19.82 -5.21 9.08
C MET A 23 -19.98 -4.38 7.82
N PHE A 24 -18.91 -3.74 7.35
CA PHE A 24 -18.98 -2.81 6.23
C PHE A 24 -18.62 -3.47 4.89
N ARG A 25 -18.34 -4.78 4.90
CA ARG A 25 -17.87 -5.50 3.72
C ARG A 25 -18.75 -5.31 2.49
N ASP A 26 -20.06 -5.50 2.67
CA ASP A 26 -21.04 -5.34 1.59
C ASP A 26 -21.06 -3.91 1.04
N GLN A 27 -20.99 -2.90 1.91
CA GLN A 27 -20.96 -1.49 1.48
C GLN A 27 -19.70 -1.15 0.69
N GLU A 28 -18.53 -1.65 1.11
CA GLU A 28 -17.27 -1.48 0.40
C GLU A 28 -17.30 -2.15 -0.98
N GLU A 29 -17.87 -3.36 -1.11
CA GLU A 29 -18.04 -4.03 -2.41
C GLU A 29 -19.01 -3.29 -3.35
N HIS A 30 -19.92 -2.50 -2.79
CA HIS A 30 -20.85 -1.65 -3.54
C HIS A 30 -20.32 -0.22 -3.79
N LYS A 31 -19.04 0.07 -3.52
CA LYS A 31 -18.38 1.29 -3.98
C LYS A 31 -17.84 1.09 -5.39
N ILE A 32 -18.44 1.77 -6.36
CA ILE A 32 -18.02 1.68 -7.76
C ILE A 32 -17.27 2.97 -8.12
N HIS A 33 -15.96 2.89 -8.32
CA HIS A 33 -15.18 4.01 -8.85
C HIS A 33 -15.25 4.00 -10.38
N VAL A 34 -15.98 4.97 -10.96
CA VAL A 34 -16.25 5.03 -12.40
C VAL A 34 -15.20 5.86 -13.12
N ASP A 35 -14.85 7.01 -12.55
CA ASP A 35 -13.86 7.95 -13.10
C ASP A 35 -13.18 8.72 -11.95
N ILE A 36 -12.11 9.47 -12.23
CA ILE A 36 -11.27 10.21 -11.27
C ILE A 36 -12.10 11.00 -10.24
N ASN A 37 -13.23 11.56 -10.68
CA ASN A 37 -14.14 12.36 -9.85
C ASN A 37 -15.56 11.79 -9.83
N GLU A 38 -15.75 10.50 -10.09
CA GLU A 38 -17.07 9.87 -10.09
C GLU A 38 -17.06 8.54 -9.33
N TRP A 39 -17.78 8.55 -8.20
CA TRP A 39 -18.06 7.39 -7.36
C TRP A 39 -19.55 7.08 -7.44
N ARG A 40 -19.91 5.81 -7.64
CA ARG A 40 -21.29 5.39 -7.80
C ARG A 40 -21.69 4.37 -6.74
N CYS A 41 -22.87 4.58 -6.17
CA CYS A 41 -23.51 3.67 -5.24
C CYS A 41 -23.96 2.39 -5.96
N GLY A 42 -23.49 1.23 -5.54
CA GLY A 42 -23.86 -0.06 -6.11
C GLY A 42 -25.34 -0.41 -5.96
N TYR A 43 -25.98 0.01 -4.86
CA TYR A 43 -27.39 -0.30 -4.56
C TYR A 43 -28.39 0.51 -5.38
N CYS A 44 -28.23 1.83 -5.46
CA CYS A 44 -29.21 2.73 -6.09
C CYS A 44 -28.68 3.50 -7.31
N LYS A 45 -27.44 3.24 -7.71
CA LYS A 45 -26.77 3.83 -8.89
C LYS A 45 -26.59 5.35 -8.87
N LYS A 46 -26.79 6.01 -7.72
CA LYS A 46 -26.47 7.44 -7.54
C LYS A 46 -24.95 7.68 -7.64
N SER A 47 -24.56 8.70 -8.39
CA SER A 47 -23.16 9.13 -8.51
C SER A 47 -22.84 10.30 -7.58
N PHE A 48 -21.59 10.36 -7.13
CA PHE A 48 -21.01 11.30 -6.19
C PHE A 48 -19.64 11.73 -6.68
N ARG A 49 -19.25 12.97 -6.37
CA ARG A 49 -17.97 13.50 -6.84
C ARG A 49 -16.75 12.92 -6.10
N VAL A 50 -16.94 12.53 -4.84
CA VAL A 50 -15.87 12.08 -3.94
C VAL A 50 -16.40 10.93 -3.09
N GLU A 51 -15.54 9.95 -2.80
CA GLU A 51 -15.86 8.75 -2.00
C GLU A 51 -16.53 9.09 -0.67
N LYS A 52 -16.03 10.09 0.06
CA LYS A 52 -16.60 10.53 1.34
C LYS A 52 -18.10 10.84 1.29
N PHE A 53 -18.60 11.36 0.16
CA PHE A 53 -20.03 11.63 0.01
C PHE A 53 -20.84 10.36 -0.26
N LEU A 54 -20.22 9.37 -0.91
CA LEU A 54 -20.80 8.05 -1.08
C LEU A 54 -20.89 7.32 0.28
N ASP A 55 -19.85 7.38 1.10
CA ASP A 55 -19.86 6.81 2.47
C ASP A 55 -20.99 7.39 3.31
N LYS A 56 -21.09 8.73 3.34
CA LYS A 56 -22.19 9.42 4.04
C LYS A 56 -23.56 9.03 3.48
N HIS A 57 -23.66 8.76 2.18
CA HIS A 57 -24.89 8.27 1.56
C HIS A 57 -25.23 6.86 2.03
N PHE A 58 -24.24 5.97 2.19
CA PHE A 58 -24.48 4.65 2.78
C PHE A 58 -25.00 4.74 4.21
N ASP A 59 -24.37 5.54 5.06
CA ASP A 59 -24.79 5.75 6.45
C ASP A 59 -26.21 6.29 6.58
N SER A 60 -26.67 7.10 5.63
CA SER A 60 -27.98 7.75 5.70
C SER A 60 -29.09 7.00 4.97
N ARG A 61 -28.78 6.23 3.92
CA ARG A 61 -29.77 5.62 3.03
C ARG A 61 -29.72 4.10 2.98
N HIS A 62 -28.58 3.51 3.32
CA HIS A 62 -28.33 2.06 3.23
C HIS A 62 -27.84 1.46 4.55
N TYR A 63 -27.99 2.19 5.66
CA TYR A 63 -27.65 1.68 7.00
C TYR A 63 -28.40 0.39 7.34
N ASN A 64 -29.67 0.30 6.94
CA ASN A 64 -30.52 -0.87 7.19
C ASN A 64 -30.07 -2.15 6.49
N LEU A 65 -29.14 -2.07 5.52
CA LEU A 65 -28.56 -3.23 4.84
C LEU A 65 -27.40 -3.85 5.64
N LEU A 66 -26.90 -3.16 6.68
CA LEU A 66 -25.84 -3.67 7.54
C LEU A 66 -26.37 -4.79 8.44
N ASN A 67 -25.65 -5.92 8.47
CA ASN A 67 -25.94 -7.00 9.39
C ASN A 67 -25.32 -6.71 10.78
N VAL A 68 -25.94 -5.82 11.54
CA VAL A 68 -25.43 -5.38 12.85
C VAL A 68 -25.42 -6.50 13.90
N SER A 69 -26.25 -7.55 13.73
CA SER A 69 -26.40 -8.61 14.74
C SER A 69 -25.23 -9.60 14.80
N SER A 70 -24.65 -9.98 13.67
CA SER A 70 -23.59 -11.00 13.63
C SER A 70 -22.21 -10.45 13.25
N SER A 71 -22.16 -9.30 12.60
CA SER A 71 -20.89 -8.71 12.15
C SER A 71 -20.15 -7.98 13.27
N LYS A 72 -18.87 -7.71 13.04
CA LYS A 72 -17.96 -6.99 13.92
C LYS A 72 -17.36 -5.82 13.16
N CYS A 73 -17.20 -4.69 13.85
CA CYS A 73 -16.51 -3.54 13.30
C CYS A 73 -15.00 -3.79 13.35
N LEU A 74 -14.32 -3.76 12.20
CA LEU A 74 -12.87 -3.92 12.14
C LEU A 74 -12.11 -2.74 12.77
N ALA A 75 -12.75 -1.56 12.90
CA ALA A 75 -12.16 -0.40 13.57
C ALA A 75 -11.83 -0.68 15.05
N ASP A 76 -12.55 -1.59 15.71
CA ASP A 76 -12.27 -2.01 17.08
C ASP A 76 -10.91 -2.72 17.22
N LEU A 77 -10.40 -3.28 16.12
CA LEU A 77 -9.09 -3.92 16.05
C LEU A 77 -7.98 -2.94 15.68
N CYS A 78 -8.30 -1.67 15.45
CA CYS A 78 -7.34 -0.75 14.87
C CYS A 78 -6.13 -0.47 15.77
N GLY A 79 -6.36 -0.40 17.08
CA GLY A 79 -5.30 -0.32 18.07
C GLY A 79 -4.36 -1.53 18.05
N ALA A 80 -4.87 -2.73 17.75
CA ALA A 80 -4.07 -3.95 17.65
C ALA A 80 -3.36 -4.10 16.29
N LEU A 81 -3.96 -3.59 15.21
CA LEU A 81 -3.47 -3.73 13.83
C LEU A 81 -2.68 -2.52 13.31
N HIS A 82 -2.49 -1.48 14.12
CA HIS A 82 -1.75 -0.26 13.78
C HIS A 82 -2.33 0.51 12.58
N CYS A 83 -3.65 0.57 12.37
CA CYS A 83 -4.17 1.31 11.19
C CYS A 83 -3.92 2.82 11.22
N ASP A 84 -3.64 3.41 12.39
CA ASP A 84 -3.16 4.79 12.50
C ASP A 84 -1.94 5.05 11.61
N PHE A 85 -1.06 4.06 11.44
CA PHE A 85 0.12 4.19 10.59
C PHE A 85 -0.21 4.29 9.10
N ILE A 86 -1.32 3.67 8.68
CA ILE A 86 -1.79 3.66 7.29
C ILE A 86 -2.65 4.91 7.02
N ILE A 87 -3.55 5.25 7.94
CA ILE A 87 -4.52 6.34 7.79
C ILE A 87 -3.87 7.71 8.04
N ASN A 88 -3.00 7.82 9.05
CA ASN A 88 -2.37 9.07 9.46
C ASN A 88 -0.84 8.96 9.36
N SER A 89 -0.30 9.21 8.16
CA SER A 89 1.16 9.29 7.95
C SER A 89 1.85 10.39 8.77
N LYS A 90 1.07 11.31 9.33
CA LYS A 90 1.49 12.37 10.26
C LYS A 90 1.10 12.01 11.70
N SER A 91 1.55 10.86 12.22
CA SER A 91 1.42 10.62 13.66
C SER A 91 2.23 11.70 14.39
N THR A 92 1.57 12.65 15.04
CA THR A 92 2.22 13.47 16.07
C THR A 92 2.82 12.50 17.08
N LYS A 93 4.10 12.70 17.43
CA LYS A 93 4.81 11.80 18.35
C LYS A 93 4.22 11.97 19.75
N THR A 94 3.09 11.32 20.00
CA THR A 94 2.47 11.26 21.32
C THR A 94 3.33 10.36 22.21
N LYS A 95 3.55 10.79 23.45
CA LYS A 95 4.28 9.99 24.45
C LYS A 95 3.62 8.61 24.58
N CYS A 96 4.41 7.54 24.48
CA CYS A 96 3.89 6.17 24.55
C CYS A 96 3.17 5.93 25.89
N ASN A 97 1.98 5.35 25.82
CA ASN A 97 1.25 4.87 27.00
C ASN A 97 1.50 3.36 27.16
N PRO A 98 2.25 2.92 28.19
CA PRO A 98 2.59 1.51 28.37
C PRO A 98 1.37 0.62 28.62
N ALA A 99 0.34 1.13 29.31
CA ALA A 99 -0.88 0.38 29.54
C ALA A 99 -1.68 0.19 28.24
N ALA A 100 -1.72 1.20 27.37
CA ALA A 100 -2.36 1.07 26.06
C ALA A 100 -1.59 0.09 25.15
N ALA A 101 -0.25 0.17 25.14
CA ALA A 101 0.59 -0.76 24.39
C ALA A 101 0.37 -2.21 24.86
N ALA A 102 0.36 -2.46 26.17
CA ALA A 102 0.09 -3.79 26.72
C ALA A 102 -1.30 -4.31 26.36
N ARG A 103 -2.35 -3.48 26.46
CA ARG A 103 -3.72 -3.87 26.06
C ARG A 103 -3.81 -4.21 24.58
N ASN A 104 -3.23 -3.38 23.70
CA ASN A 104 -3.23 -3.62 22.26
C ASN A 104 -2.42 -4.87 21.89
N ARG A 105 -1.32 -5.13 22.60
CA ARG A 105 -0.53 -6.35 22.47
C ARG A 105 -1.37 -7.60 22.77
N HIS A 106 -2.02 -7.63 23.93
CA HIS A 106 -2.87 -8.76 24.30
C HIS A 106 -4.05 -8.96 23.34
N LEU A 107 -4.67 -7.88 22.88
CA LEU A 107 -5.73 -7.96 21.87
C LEU A 107 -5.20 -8.56 20.55
N CYS A 108 -4.00 -8.16 20.13
CA CYS A 108 -3.35 -8.68 18.93
C CYS A 108 -3.00 -10.18 19.07
N GLU A 109 -2.42 -10.59 20.20
CA GLU A 109 -2.09 -11.99 20.49
C GLU A 109 -3.36 -12.86 20.50
N SER A 110 -4.41 -12.40 21.21
CA SER A 110 -5.71 -13.10 21.23
C SER A 110 -6.35 -13.23 19.85
N LEU A 111 -6.12 -12.26 18.97
CA LEU A 111 -6.56 -12.31 17.58
C LEU A 111 -5.77 -13.37 16.79
N ALA A 112 -4.45 -13.43 16.97
CA ALA A 112 -3.59 -14.44 16.36
C ALA A 112 -3.98 -15.85 16.77
N ASP A 113 -4.27 -16.08 18.06
CA ASP A 113 -4.70 -17.38 18.58
C ASP A 113 -6.02 -17.85 17.96
N ARG A 114 -7.00 -16.94 17.84
CA ARG A 114 -8.34 -17.27 17.30
C ARG A 114 -8.35 -17.43 15.78
N CYS A 115 -7.52 -16.66 15.08
CA CYS A 115 -7.50 -16.64 13.62
C CYS A 115 -6.54 -17.66 13.02
N PHE A 116 -5.43 -17.92 13.71
CA PHE A 116 -4.36 -18.81 13.28
C PHE A 116 -3.94 -19.72 14.44
N PRO A 117 -4.80 -20.65 14.90
CA PRO A 117 -4.44 -21.56 15.99
C PRO A 117 -3.34 -22.52 15.53
N VAL A 118 -2.25 -22.60 16.30
CA VAL A 118 -1.10 -23.47 16.02
C VAL A 118 -1.47 -24.96 15.94
N SER A 119 -2.58 -25.36 16.56
CA SER A 119 -3.12 -26.72 16.50
C SER A 119 -3.72 -27.10 15.15
N GLN A 120 -4.00 -26.13 14.28
CA GLN A 120 -4.65 -26.36 12.98
C GLN A 120 -3.65 -26.63 11.83
N GLY A 121 -2.41 -26.97 12.17
CA GLY A 121 -1.39 -27.45 11.23
C GLY A 121 -0.30 -26.41 10.91
N LEU A 122 0.59 -26.81 10.00
CA LEU A 122 1.84 -26.06 9.72
C LEU A 122 1.58 -24.66 9.15
N SER A 123 0.63 -24.53 8.22
CA SER A 123 0.27 -23.22 7.63
C SER A 123 -0.33 -22.28 8.67
N ALA A 124 -1.21 -22.79 9.54
CA ALA A 124 -1.76 -22.00 10.65
C ALA A 124 -0.65 -21.55 11.61
N SER A 125 0.28 -22.45 11.96
CA SER A 125 1.43 -22.12 12.81
C SER A 125 2.35 -21.08 12.19
N ARG A 126 2.62 -21.15 10.88
CA ARG A 126 3.44 -20.15 10.17
C ARG A 126 2.77 -18.79 10.14
N LEU A 127 1.47 -18.75 9.83
CA LEU A 127 0.68 -17.52 9.84
C LEU A 127 0.60 -16.92 11.23
N HIS A 128 0.47 -17.76 12.27
CA HIS A 128 0.48 -17.35 13.67
C HIS A 128 1.79 -16.63 14.02
N GLU A 129 2.94 -17.28 13.78
CA GLU A 129 4.26 -16.68 14.05
C GLU A 129 4.47 -15.38 13.26
N PHE A 130 4.11 -15.41 11.98
CA PHE A 130 4.20 -14.23 11.10
C PHE A 130 3.36 -13.07 11.65
N PHE A 131 2.11 -13.34 12.04
CA PHE A 131 1.19 -12.34 12.55
C PHE A 131 1.70 -11.72 13.85
N LEU A 132 2.19 -12.55 14.78
CA LEU A 132 2.77 -12.08 16.04
C LEU A 132 3.98 -11.16 15.80
N ARG A 133 4.91 -11.57 14.95
CA ARG A 133 6.13 -10.78 14.68
C ARG A 133 5.86 -9.49 13.94
N GLN A 134 4.92 -9.50 12.99
CA GLN A 134 4.66 -8.34 12.14
C GLN A 134 3.78 -7.29 12.83
N PHE A 135 2.79 -7.73 13.61
CA PHE A 135 1.80 -6.84 14.22
C PHE A 135 1.98 -6.70 15.73
N CYS A 136 2.00 -7.82 16.47
CA CYS A 136 1.88 -7.78 17.93
C CYS A 136 3.18 -7.33 18.61
N ASP A 137 4.32 -7.69 18.05
CA ASP A 137 5.64 -7.36 18.59
C ASP A 137 5.99 -5.87 18.53
N ALA A 138 5.30 -5.11 17.69
CA ALA A 138 5.43 -3.66 17.59
C ALA A 138 4.71 -2.92 18.74
N HIS A 139 3.85 -3.60 19.51
CA HIS A 139 3.21 -3.02 20.71
C HIS A 139 4.18 -2.97 21.89
N THR A 140 5.16 -2.06 21.79
CA THR A 140 6.14 -1.78 22.84
C THR A 140 6.44 -0.30 22.91
N CYS A 141 6.71 0.23 24.10
CA CYS A 141 7.20 1.60 24.25
C CYS A 141 8.71 1.74 23.98
N ASN A 142 9.41 0.65 23.67
CA ASN A 142 10.79 0.70 23.26
C ASN A 142 10.87 1.21 21.81
N GLY A 143 11.40 2.42 21.60
CA GLY A 143 11.41 3.13 20.31
C GLY A 143 12.21 2.48 19.17
N LYS A 144 12.58 1.20 19.29
CA LYS A 144 13.40 0.43 18.35
C LYS A 144 12.60 -0.38 17.33
N LYS A 145 11.38 -0.83 17.65
CA LYS A 145 10.57 -1.66 16.73
C LYS A 145 9.57 -0.80 15.97
N LYS A 146 9.68 -0.77 14.64
CA LYS A 146 8.68 -0.13 13.76
C LYS A 146 7.65 -1.18 13.36
N PRO A 147 6.34 -0.92 13.51
CA PRO A 147 5.32 -1.76 12.88
C PRO A 147 5.55 -1.72 11.36
N PHE A 148 5.49 -2.89 10.72
CA PHE A 148 5.79 -3.08 9.30
C PHE A 148 7.22 -2.66 8.92
N ALA A 149 8.20 -3.53 9.17
CA ALA A 149 9.50 -3.41 8.51
C ALA A 149 9.21 -3.30 7.00
N LYS A 150 9.54 -2.14 6.42
CA LYS A 150 9.08 -1.68 5.11
C LYS A 150 9.55 -2.68 4.04
N GLY A 151 8.80 -3.75 3.83
CA GLY A 151 8.91 -4.70 2.74
C GLY A 151 8.37 -4.08 1.45
N GLY A 152 8.67 -2.80 1.22
CA GLY A 152 8.40 -2.17 -0.05
C GLY A 152 9.22 -2.94 -1.07
N LYS A 153 8.55 -3.70 -1.94
CA LYS A 153 9.11 -3.98 -3.26
C LYS A 153 9.58 -2.62 -3.77
N LYS A 154 10.89 -2.43 -3.90
CA LYS A 154 11.44 -1.26 -4.58
C LYS A 154 10.89 -1.34 -5.99
N HIS A 155 9.77 -0.66 -6.25
CA HIS A 155 9.34 -0.38 -7.61
C HIS A 155 10.49 0.46 -8.16
N THR A 156 11.40 -0.17 -8.91
CA THR A 156 12.37 0.55 -9.73
C THR A 156 11.52 1.49 -10.58
N SER A 157 11.55 2.77 -10.22
CA SER A 157 10.66 3.77 -10.79
C SER A 157 10.78 3.69 -12.30
N ILE A 158 9.68 3.47 -13.01
CA ILE A 158 9.66 3.40 -14.47
C ILE A 158 10.33 4.66 -15.05
N PHE A 159 10.20 5.79 -14.36
CA PHE A 159 10.91 7.03 -14.65
C PHE A 159 12.43 6.90 -14.60
N TYR A 160 12.99 6.16 -13.64
CA TYR A 160 14.44 5.92 -13.54
C TYR A 160 14.96 5.11 -14.74
N LEU A 161 14.22 4.09 -15.17
CA LEU A 161 14.56 3.32 -16.37
C LEU A 161 14.45 4.17 -17.64
N ALA A 162 13.38 4.97 -17.77
CA ALA A 162 13.19 5.87 -18.90
C ALA A 162 14.32 6.93 -18.99
N ILE A 163 14.69 7.54 -17.86
CA ILE A 163 15.79 8.51 -17.79
C ILE A 163 17.12 7.83 -18.15
N SER A 164 17.36 6.61 -17.67
CA SER A 164 18.58 5.87 -17.98
C SER A 164 18.70 5.51 -19.47
N ILE A 165 17.60 5.17 -20.14
CA ILE A 165 17.60 4.89 -21.58
C ILE A 165 17.81 6.18 -22.36
N LEU A 166 17.15 7.27 -21.96
CA LEU A 166 17.29 8.58 -22.60
C LEU A 166 18.73 9.09 -22.55
N THR A 167 19.39 8.98 -21.40
CA THR A 167 20.80 9.39 -21.25
C THR A 167 21.73 8.56 -22.09
N LEU A 168 21.53 7.24 -22.17
CA LEU A 168 22.33 6.36 -23.04
C LEU A 168 22.18 6.66 -24.54
N MET A 169 21.03 7.20 -24.97
CA MET A 169 20.81 7.57 -26.38
C MET A 169 21.34 8.98 -26.70
N LEU A 170 21.19 9.94 -25.78
CA LEU A 170 21.57 11.33 -26.02
C LEU A 170 23.08 11.57 -25.92
N LEU A 171 23.77 10.86 -25.02
CA LEU A 171 25.23 11.03 -24.84
C LEU A 171 26.02 10.73 -26.13
N PRO A 172 25.82 9.58 -26.80
CA PRO A 172 26.55 9.26 -28.03
C PRO A 172 26.23 10.23 -29.16
N LEU A 173 24.96 10.62 -29.32
CA LEU A 173 24.55 11.59 -30.32
C LEU A 173 25.25 12.95 -30.12
N PHE A 174 25.35 13.41 -28.87
CA PHE A 174 26.07 14.63 -28.53
C PHE A 174 27.55 14.55 -28.94
N TYR A 175 28.24 13.45 -28.61
CA TYR A 175 29.63 13.25 -28.99
C TYR A 175 29.83 13.10 -30.51
N ILE A 176 28.90 12.46 -31.22
CA ILE A 176 28.92 12.38 -32.69
C ILE A 176 28.78 13.76 -33.32
N ILE A 177 27.86 14.60 -32.81
CA ILE A 177 27.69 15.98 -33.30
C ILE A 177 28.96 16.80 -33.07
N ILE A 178 29.58 16.69 -31.90
CA ILE A 178 30.87 17.35 -31.63
C ILE A 178 31.96 16.85 -32.58
N TYR A 179 32.06 15.54 -32.79
CA TYR A 179 33.04 14.95 -33.70
C TYR A 179 32.85 15.44 -35.15
N LEU A 180 31.62 15.46 -35.64
CA LEU A 180 31.29 15.96 -36.98
C LEU A 180 31.57 17.46 -37.12
N SER A 181 31.23 18.26 -36.09
CA SER A 181 31.50 19.69 -36.05
C SER A 181 33.01 19.99 -36.08
N GLN A 182 33.80 19.27 -35.27
CA GLN A 182 35.26 19.40 -35.28
C GLN A 182 35.86 19.00 -36.62
N ARG A 183 35.35 17.92 -37.24
CA ARG A 183 35.79 17.47 -38.57
C ARG A 183 35.46 18.49 -39.65
N ASP A 184 34.26 19.07 -39.64
CA ASP A 184 33.84 20.09 -40.60
C ASP A 184 34.67 21.38 -40.46
N MET A 185 34.96 21.81 -39.22
CA MET A 185 35.84 22.94 -38.96
C MET A 185 37.29 22.69 -39.44
N ARG A 186 37.81 21.48 -39.25
CA ARG A 186 39.15 21.09 -39.75
C ARG A 186 39.16 20.99 -41.29
N GLY A 187 38.09 20.48 -41.91
CA GLY A 187 37.93 20.44 -43.37
C GLY A 187 37.83 21.84 -44.01
N LYS A 188 37.12 22.78 -43.37
CA LYS A 188 37.03 24.18 -43.81
C LYS A 188 38.38 24.92 -43.71
N GLN A 189 39.23 24.58 -42.73
CA GLN A 189 40.59 25.12 -42.62
C GLN A 189 41.51 24.61 -43.74
N GLU A 190 41.45 23.32 -44.08
CA GLU A 190 42.24 22.74 -45.18
C GLU A 190 41.82 23.31 -46.55
N LEU A 191 40.52 23.45 -46.82
CA LEU A 191 40.01 24.07 -48.06
C LEU A 191 40.40 25.55 -48.19
N LYS A 192 40.41 26.32 -47.08
CA LYS A 192 40.91 27.72 -47.07
C LYS A 192 42.42 27.80 -47.35
N ARG A 193 43.19 26.77 -47.03
CA ARG A 193 44.63 26.69 -47.29
C ARG A 193 44.94 26.45 -48.77
N ILE A 194 44.14 25.61 -49.42
CA ILE A 194 44.28 25.27 -50.85
C ILE A 194 43.86 26.45 -51.76
N LYS A 195 42.86 27.25 -51.36
CA LYS A 195 42.36 28.39 -52.14
C LYS A 195 43.30 29.62 -52.19
N LYS A 196 44.50 29.54 -51.59
CA LYS A 196 45.52 30.60 -51.55
C LYS A 196 46.69 30.40 -52.52
N SER A 197 46.60 29.45 -53.45
CA SER A 197 47.54 29.31 -54.56
C SER A 197 46.83 29.67 -55.86
N GLY A 198 47.04 30.91 -56.29
CA GLY A 198 46.44 31.55 -57.46
C GLY A 198 46.74 33.04 -57.41
#